data_AF-A0A8J6VVV1-F1
#
_entry.id   AF-A0A8J6VVV1-F1
#
_cell.length_a   1.000
_cell.length_b   1.000
_cell.length_c   1.000
_cell.angle_alpha   90.00
_cell.angle_beta   90.00
_cell.angle_gamma   90.00
#
_symmetry.space_group_name_H-M   'P 1'
#
loop_
_entity.id
_entity.type
_entity.pdbx_description
1 polymer ?
#
loop_
_entity_poly.entity_id
_entity_poly.type
_entity_poly.pdbx_seq_one_letter_code
_entity_poly.pdbx_strand_id
1 'polypeptide(L)'
;MVKPIFSLIQRRPWPLIPVLGMVPLVSILLISQSRQSAPVAQETSTVVSASATANLAVPSPTTTPTVAKSVVKTPTASPKKPTQKSVSPAKSAAKTSPASAAKNPKPQAKAKSTAPAKQQNTSSQASAAPISASAAERLAAAKSSTAIDSVLEIQVAIAVEANSLAVGTSTPGVILDTNGQVLRELPAESAYTAQLDGSGITLNSWQLPSAVYIEPTEGGLVYVGDRWYRGRLLLMVRPSGLLAVNHVLLRDYLYSVVGAEVSPSWPMAALKAQAIAARSYALTYYFKPATDFYHIGDDEQYQVYAGAEKEANRTYQAVNETAGEFISYRGGIVESLYAASDDIVIDAHGGRGMSQLGALKLAEEGYDYRQILGTYYPGTGLARIEVDQE
;
A
#
# COMPACT_ATOMS: atom_id res chain seq x y z
N MET A 1 10.24 53.55 39.31
CA MET A 1 10.29 53.76 37.85
C MET A 1 10.01 52.41 37.18
N VAL A 2 8.74 52.02 37.08
CA VAL A 2 7.78 52.21 35.96
C VAL A 2 8.14 51.38 34.72
N LYS A 3 7.33 50.33 34.46
CA LYS A 3 7.15 49.69 33.14
C LYS A 3 6.25 50.58 32.25
N PRO A 4 6.32 50.46 30.92
CA PRO A 4 5.12 50.18 30.11
C PRO A 4 5.40 49.09 29.03
N ILE A 5 4.50 48.18 28.63
CA ILE A 5 3.13 48.24 28.08
C ILE A 5 3.10 48.48 26.55
N PHE A 6 2.65 47.44 25.83
CA PHE A 6 1.87 47.37 24.58
C PHE A 6 2.24 48.19 23.32
N SER A 7 2.27 47.51 22.16
CA SER A 7 1.33 47.85 21.06
C SER A 7 1.10 46.67 20.10
N LEU A 8 -0.18 46.41 19.88
CA LEU A 8 -0.83 45.45 18.99
C LEU A 8 -1.52 46.25 17.87
N ILE A 9 -1.20 46.02 16.59
CA ILE A 9 -2.04 46.40 15.42
C ILE A 9 -1.83 45.31 14.36
N GLN A 10 -2.72 44.32 14.19
CA GLN A 10 -3.93 44.28 13.34
C GLN A 10 -3.75 44.51 11.82
N ARG A 11 -3.70 43.39 11.10
CA ARG A 11 -4.52 42.96 9.93
C ARG A 11 -4.70 43.87 8.69
N ARG A 12 -4.15 43.35 7.56
CA ARG A 12 -4.68 43.28 6.15
C ARG A 12 -4.67 44.56 5.29
N PRO A 13 -4.82 44.47 3.94
CA PRO A 13 -4.29 43.51 2.94
C PRO A 13 -3.48 44.24 1.84
N TRP A 14 -2.60 43.56 1.08
CA TRP A 14 -1.98 44.14 -0.13
C TRP A 14 -2.51 43.49 -1.42
N PRO A 15 -2.89 44.28 -2.44
CA PRO A 15 -3.39 43.78 -3.71
C PRO A 15 -2.26 43.51 -4.73
N LEU A 16 -2.62 42.63 -5.68
CA LEU A 16 -1.90 42.22 -6.89
C LEU A 16 -1.53 43.39 -7.83
N ILE A 17 -0.48 43.22 -8.63
CA ILE A 17 -0.53 43.16 -10.12
C ILE A 17 0.86 42.75 -10.68
N PRO A 18 0.92 41.99 -11.80
CA PRO A 18 2.10 41.23 -12.23
C PRO A 18 2.91 41.93 -13.34
N VAL A 19 4.18 41.53 -13.48
CA VAL A 19 5.03 41.88 -14.64
C VAL A 19 5.11 40.69 -15.59
N LEU A 20 4.77 40.99 -16.84
CA LEU A 20 4.69 40.15 -18.02
C LEU A 20 6.10 39.79 -18.53
N GLY A 21 6.36 38.50 -18.77
CA GLY A 21 7.55 38.01 -19.47
C GLY A 21 7.19 36.83 -20.37
N MET A 22 7.20 37.07 -21.68
CA MET A 22 6.87 36.10 -22.73
C MET A 22 8.01 35.12 -23.01
N VAL A 23 7.68 33.85 -23.19
CA VAL A 23 8.49 32.82 -23.89
C VAL A 23 7.52 31.96 -24.72
N PRO A 24 7.85 31.55 -25.96
CA PRO A 24 6.84 31.21 -26.98
C PRO A 24 6.28 29.79 -26.88
N LEU A 25 4.99 29.68 -27.25
CA LEU A 25 4.23 28.44 -27.41
C LEU A 25 4.69 27.65 -28.64
N VAL A 26 5.04 26.38 -28.45
CA VAL A 26 5.01 25.36 -29.51
C VAL A 26 3.55 25.00 -29.77
N SER A 27 3.14 25.12 -31.03
CA SER A 27 1.77 24.85 -31.49
C SER A 27 1.51 23.34 -31.58
N ILE A 28 0.56 22.84 -30.79
CA ILE A 28 -0.06 21.52 -31.00
C ILE A 28 -1.43 21.75 -31.62
N LEU A 29 -1.59 21.23 -32.83
CA LEU A 29 -2.79 21.30 -33.65
C LEU A 29 -3.87 20.35 -33.08
N LEU A 30 -4.88 20.91 -32.41
CA LEU A 30 -6.11 20.19 -32.05
C LEU A 30 -7.11 20.27 -33.22
N ILE A 31 -7.33 19.14 -33.89
CA ILE A 31 -8.44 18.99 -34.83
C ILE A 31 -9.71 18.74 -34.02
N SER A 32 -10.51 19.80 -33.85
CA SER A 32 -11.90 19.74 -33.42
C SER A 32 -12.75 19.24 -34.59
N GLN A 33 -13.31 18.03 -34.48
CA GLN A 33 -14.44 17.65 -35.32
C GLN A 33 -15.74 17.89 -34.55
N SER A 34 -16.43 18.95 -34.94
CA SER A 34 -17.83 19.21 -34.66
C SER A 34 -18.70 18.05 -35.19
N ARG A 35 -19.40 17.35 -34.30
CA ARG A 35 -20.57 16.56 -34.70
C ARG A 35 -21.84 17.35 -34.42
N GLN A 36 -22.59 17.52 -35.50
CA GLN A 36 -23.87 18.22 -35.60
C GLN A 36 -24.93 17.61 -34.69
N SER A 37 -25.75 18.49 -34.13
CA SER A 37 -26.97 18.19 -33.39
C SER A 37 -28.16 18.06 -34.35
N ALA A 38 -29.04 17.08 -34.14
CA ALA A 38 -30.43 17.04 -34.62
C ALA A 38 -31.22 15.94 -33.85
N PRO A 39 -32.57 15.98 -33.82
CA PRO A 39 -33.36 16.91 -33.03
C PRO A 39 -34.25 16.19 -31.97
N VAL A 40 -34.75 17.00 -31.03
CA VAL A 40 -35.72 16.66 -30.00
C VAL A 40 -37.09 16.38 -30.63
N ALA A 41 -37.70 15.25 -30.29
CA ALA A 41 -39.11 14.98 -30.53
C ALA A 41 -39.91 15.26 -29.25
N GLN A 42 -40.88 16.17 -29.37
CA GLN A 42 -41.95 16.39 -28.41
C GLN A 42 -42.99 15.29 -28.58
N GLU A 43 -43.44 14.67 -27.48
CA GLU A 43 -44.76 14.05 -27.44
C GLU A 43 -45.51 14.45 -26.17
N THR A 44 -46.80 14.61 -26.39
CA THR A 44 -47.78 15.35 -25.62
C THR A 44 -48.41 14.52 -24.50
N SER A 45 -48.84 15.26 -23.49
CA SER A 45 -49.75 14.92 -22.40
C SER A 45 -50.95 14.03 -22.76
N THR A 46 -51.23 13.05 -21.91
CA THR A 46 -52.60 12.60 -21.59
C THR A 46 -52.76 12.36 -20.10
N VAL A 47 -53.78 13.01 -19.55
CA VAL A 47 -54.29 12.97 -18.17
C VAL A 47 -55.19 11.75 -17.99
N VAL A 48 -55.08 11.04 -16.87
CA VAL A 48 -56.21 10.32 -16.26
C VAL A 48 -56.18 10.48 -14.74
N SER A 49 -57.30 10.94 -14.20
CA SER A 49 -57.64 11.17 -12.79
C SER A 49 -58.10 9.90 -12.06
N ALA A 50 -57.82 9.82 -10.75
CA ALA A 50 -58.70 9.32 -9.66
C ALA A 50 -57.92 9.52 -8.33
N SER A 51 -58.21 10.48 -7.45
CA SER A 51 -59.33 10.66 -6.51
C SER A 51 -59.58 9.51 -5.52
N ALA A 52 -59.17 9.71 -4.26
CA ALA A 52 -59.87 9.36 -2.99
C ALA A 52 -58.90 9.58 -1.80
N THR A 53 -58.91 10.72 -1.09
CA THR A 53 -59.67 11.09 0.13
C THR A 53 -59.31 10.36 1.44
N ALA A 54 -58.94 11.21 2.43
CA ALA A 54 -59.17 11.12 3.90
C ALA A 54 -58.37 10.05 4.69
N ASN A 55 -57.97 10.21 5.96
CA ASN A 55 -58.12 11.27 6.95
C ASN A 55 -57.10 11.04 8.11
N LEU A 56 -56.78 12.13 8.81
CA LEU A 56 -56.36 12.29 10.22
C LEU A 56 -56.18 11.03 11.11
N ALA A 57 -55.04 10.95 11.83
CA ALA A 57 -54.99 10.93 13.31
C ALA A 57 -53.55 10.86 13.87
N VAL A 58 -53.30 11.70 14.88
CA VAL A 58 -52.18 11.67 15.84
C VAL A 58 -52.59 10.78 17.03
N PRO A 59 -51.67 10.03 17.68
CA PRO A 59 -51.16 10.49 18.99
C PRO A 59 -49.67 10.16 19.27
N SER A 60 -49.02 11.01 20.05
CA SER A 60 -47.77 10.72 20.78
C SER A 60 -48.04 9.78 21.97
N PRO A 61 -47.00 9.09 22.48
CA PRO A 61 -46.49 9.53 23.77
C PRO A 61 -44.95 9.43 23.96
N THR A 62 -44.49 10.35 24.79
CA THR A 62 -43.31 10.42 25.66
C THR A 62 -42.60 9.11 26.01
N THR A 63 -41.25 9.08 25.92
CA THR A 63 -40.32 8.84 27.05
C THR A 63 -38.86 9.09 26.66
N THR A 64 -38.15 9.79 27.53
CA THR A 64 -36.70 10.01 27.58
C THR A 64 -35.98 8.72 28.01
N PRO A 65 -34.68 8.56 27.69
CA PRO A 65 -33.73 8.48 28.81
C PRO A 65 -32.40 9.22 28.59
N THR A 66 -32.11 10.09 29.55
CA THR A 66 -30.87 10.23 30.35
C THR A 66 -29.53 9.78 29.76
N VAL A 67 -28.68 10.79 29.57
CA VAL A 67 -27.22 10.74 29.43
C VAL A 67 -26.59 10.27 30.74
N ALA A 68 -25.79 9.20 30.69
CA ALA A 68 -24.92 8.78 31.80
C ALA A 68 -23.44 9.00 31.43
N LYS A 69 -22.78 9.87 32.20
CA LYS A 69 -21.33 10.12 32.20
C LYS A 69 -20.60 8.88 32.71
N SER A 70 -19.65 8.35 31.94
CA SER A 70 -18.70 7.35 32.45
C SER A 70 -17.43 8.06 32.93
N VAL A 71 -17.17 7.90 34.23
CA VAL A 71 -16.02 8.46 34.95
C VAL A 71 -14.86 7.46 34.83
N VAL A 72 -13.78 7.92 34.19
CA VAL A 72 -12.48 7.23 34.17
C VAL A 72 -11.82 7.38 35.55
N LYS A 73 -11.49 6.26 36.20
CA LYS A 73 -10.61 6.22 37.37
C LYS A 73 -9.26 5.64 36.97
N THR A 74 -8.23 6.47 37.10
CA THR A 74 -6.80 6.13 37.12
C THR A 74 -6.46 5.23 38.32
N PRO A 75 -5.39 4.43 38.23
CA PRO A 75 -4.46 4.40 39.36
C PRO A 75 -2.99 4.59 38.94
N THR A 76 -2.35 5.45 39.72
CA THR A 76 -0.94 5.86 39.73
C THR A 76 -0.02 4.78 40.32
N ALA A 77 1.26 4.85 39.98
CA ALA A 77 2.32 3.85 40.19
C ALA A 77 3.05 3.85 41.56
N SER A 78 3.74 2.71 41.82
CA SER A 78 5.05 2.52 42.51
C SER A 78 5.16 2.50 44.05
N PRO A 79 6.26 1.95 44.66
CA PRO A 79 6.97 0.67 44.42
C PRO A 79 7.35 -0.07 45.75
N LYS A 80 7.67 -1.38 45.71
CA LYS A 80 8.43 -2.06 46.80
C LYS A 80 9.36 -3.18 46.29
N LYS A 81 10.66 -3.04 46.60
CA LYS A 81 11.70 -4.10 46.66
C LYS A 81 11.56 -4.85 48.01
N PRO A 82 11.96 -6.14 48.17
CA PRO A 82 13.36 -6.43 48.58
C PRO A 82 13.95 -7.80 48.11
N THR A 83 15.27 -7.79 47.86
CA THR A 83 16.37 -8.77 48.11
C THR A 83 16.21 -10.32 48.03
N GLN A 84 17.06 -10.90 47.16
CA GLN A 84 18.04 -12.01 47.33
C GLN A 84 17.86 -13.10 48.43
N LYS A 85 17.93 -14.40 48.04
CA LYS A 85 19.11 -15.28 48.24
C LYS A 85 18.92 -16.71 47.67
N SER A 86 19.98 -17.17 47.00
CA SER A 86 20.57 -18.52 46.80
C SER A 86 19.78 -19.80 47.13
N VAL A 87 19.96 -20.84 46.29
CA VAL A 87 20.68 -22.11 46.59
C VAL A 87 20.64 -23.04 45.35
N SER A 88 21.80 -23.54 44.90
CA SER A 88 21.96 -24.72 44.02
C SER A 88 22.04 -26.00 44.88
N PRO A 89 21.75 -27.24 44.39
CA PRO A 89 22.75 -27.97 43.58
C PRO A 89 22.24 -29.05 42.58
N ALA A 90 23.08 -29.27 41.54
CA ALA A 90 23.55 -30.53 40.93
C ALA A 90 22.63 -31.64 40.34
N LYS A 91 22.97 -31.99 39.08
CA LYS A 91 23.10 -33.31 38.40
C LYS A 91 21.88 -34.27 38.31
N SER A 92 21.51 -34.66 37.07
CA SER A 92 21.75 -36.01 36.52
C SER A 92 21.13 -36.26 35.12
N ALA A 93 21.96 -36.83 34.24
CA ALA A 93 21.73 -37.85 33.21
C ALA A 93 20.65 -37.73 32.10
N ALA A 94 21.15 -37.98 30.89
CA ALA A 94 20.44 -38.24 29.64
C ALA A 94 20.10 -39.73 29.43
N LYS A 95 19.06 -40.00 28.60
CA LYS A 95 18.89 -41.08 27.58
C LYS A 95 17.42 -41.10 27.12
N THR A 96 17.08 -40.66 25.90
CA THR A 96 16.97 -41.39 24.61
C THR A 96 16.00 -42.59 24.57
N SER A 97 15.06 -42.53 23.62
CA SER A 97 14.37 -43.67 22.98
C SER A 97 13.76 -43.22 21.63
N PRO A 98 13.49 -44.13 20.66
CA PRO A 98 14.23 -44.12 19.39
C PRO A 98 13.37 -43.98 18.11
N ALA A 99 14.07 -43.72 17.01
CA ALA A 99 13.60 -43.79 15.63
C ALA A 99 13.60 -45.24 15.08
N SER A 100 12.69 -45.53 14.16
CA SER A 100 12.69 -46.72 13.31
C SER A 100 12.44 -46.33 11.86
N ALA A 101 13.26 -46.90 10.96
CA ALA A 101 13.20 -46.80 9.52
C ALA A 101 12.90 -48.18 8.93
N ALA A 102 12.10 -48.28 7.85
CA ALA A 102 12.29 -49.28 6.79
C ALA A 102 11.31 -49.14 5.60
N LYS A 103 11.91 -49.04 4.40
CA LYS A 103 11.67 -49.76 3.13
C LYS A 103 10.32 -49.71 2.37
N ASN A 104 10.48 -49.30 1.11
CA ASN A 104 9.64 -49.52 -0.07
C ASN A 104 9.59 -51.00 -0.52
N PRO A 105 8.59 -51.40 -1.34
CA PRO A 105 8.89 -51.72 -2.75
C PRO A 105 7.79 -51.36 -3.79
N LYS A 106 8.23 -51.31 -5.06
CA LYS A 106 7.49 -51.07 -6.32
C LYS A 106 6.82 -52.37 -6.86
N PRO A 107 5.90 -52.29 -7.85
CA PRO A 107 6.19 -52.92 -9.16
C PRO A 107 5.76 -52.12 -10.43
N GLN A 108 6.44 -52.41 -11.56
CA GLN A 108 6.15 -52.03 -12.98
C GLN A 108 5.01 -52.90 -13.57
N ALA A 109 4.30 -52.59 -14.68
CA ALA A 109 4.79 -52.47 -16.07
C ALA A 109 3.71 -52.04 -17.12
N LYS A 110 4.16 -51.38 -18.23
CA LYS A 110 3.89 -51.52 -19.71
C LYS A 110 2.45 -51.83 -20.22
N ALA A 111 1.87 -51.36 -21.36
CA ALA A 111 2.36 -50.82 -22.65
C ALA A 111 1.22 -50.19 -23.55
N LYS A 112 1.64 -49.31 -24.50
CA LYS A 112 1.30 -49.13 -25.95
C LYS A 112 -0.09 -48.76 -26.56
N SER A 113 0.00 -47.78 -27.49
CA SER A 113 -0.68 -47.61 -28.82
C SER A 113 -2.17 -47.21 -28.82
N THR A 114 -2.77 -46.42 -29.73
CA THR A 114 -2.41 -45.87 -31.07
C THR A 114 -3.44 -44.77 -31.44
N ALA A 115 -3.05 -43.80 -32.28
CA ALA A 115 -3.95 -42.84 -32.97
C ALA A 115 -4.72 -43.52 -34.14
N PRO A 116 -5.70 -42.89 -34.83
CA PRO A 116 -5.42 -41.79 -35.78
C PRO A 116 -6.51 -40.69 -35.94
N ALA A 117 -6.09 -39.65 -36.68
CA ALA A 117 -6.76 -38.40 -37.03
C ALA A 117 -7.94 -38.51 -38.01
N LYS A 118 -8.76 -37.45 -38.05
CA LYS A 118 -9.49 -37.01 -39.25
C LYS A 118 -9.41 -35.48 -39.40
N GLN A 119 -8.86 -35.07 -40.54
CA GLN A 119 -8.86 -33.72 -41.07
C GLN A 119 -10.25 -33.37 -41.62
N GLN A 120 -10.63 -32.10 -41.52
CA GLN A 120 -11.53 -31.51 -42.51
C GLN A 120 -11.17 -30.02 -42.71
N ASN A 121 -10.65 -29.74 -43.90
CA ASN A 121 -10.49 -28.41 -44.47
C ASN A 121 -11.87 -27.88 -44.90
N THR A 122 -12.19 -26.63 -44.56
CA THR A 122 -12.97 -25.76 -45.46
C THR A 122 -12.47 -24.32 -45.36
N SER A 123 -12.07 -23.82 -46.51
CA SER A 123 -11.68 -22.45 -46.82
C SER A 123 -12.89 -21.53 -46.94
N SER A 124 -12.82 -20.31 -46.40
CA SER A 124 -13.42 -19.12 -47.03
C SER A 124 -12.70 -17.85 -46.58
N GLN A 125 -12.06 -17.19 -47.54
CA GLN A 125 -11.49 -15.86 -47.44
C GLN A 125 -12.59 -14.82 -47.67
N ALA A 126 -12.64 -13.78 -46.83
CA ALA A 126 -13.28 -12.51 -47.14
C ALA A 126 -12.51 -11.34 -46.49
N SER A 127 -11.83 -10.58 -47.36
CA SER A 127 -11.51 -9.13 -47.34
C SER A 127 -11.15 -8.42 -46.02
N ALA A 128 -9.91 -7.93 -45.96
CA ALA A 128 -9.31 -7.14 -44.88
C ALA A 128 -9.41 -5.61 -45.11
N ALA A 129 -9.73 -4.89 -44.04
CA ALA A 129 -9.20 -3.56 -43.67
C ALA A 129 -9.14 -3.51 -42.12
N PRO A 130 -8.11 -2.92 -41.49
CA PRO A 130 -7.63 -3.40 -40.20
C PRO A 130 -8.33 -2.71 -39.03
N ILE A 131 -9.11 -3.48 -38.27
CA ILE A 131 -9.47 -3.14 -36.89
C ILE A 131 -9.35 -4.44 -36.09
N SER A 132 -8.71 -4.36 -34.93
CA SER A 132 -8.52 -5.39 -33.90
C SER A 132 -7.17 -6.10 -33.90
N ALA A 133 -6.26 -5.62 -33.05
CA ALA A 133 -5.27 -6.49 -32.44
C ALA A 133 -6.01 -7.65 -31.74
N SER A 134 -5.59 -8.88 -32.01
CA SER A 134 -6.26 -10.08 -31.51
C SER A 134 -6.17 -10.14 -29.97
N ALA A 135 -7.08 -10.87 -29.31
CA ALA A 135 -6.99 -11.09 -27.87
C ALA A 135 -5.64 -11.71 -27.45
N ALA A 136 -5.01 -12.50 -28.33
CA ALA A 136 -3.67 -13.05 -28.14
C ALA A 136 -2.57 -11.98 -28.25
N GLU A 137 -2.76 -10.96 -29.07
CA GLU A 137 -1.83 -9.84 -29.26
C GLU A 137 -1.92 -8.84 -28.11
N ARG A 138 -3.12 -8.61 -27.58
CA ARG A 138 -3.30 -7.91 -26.29
C ARG A 138 -2.71 -8.69 -25.13
N LEU A 139 -2.85 -10.02 -25.13
CA LEU A 139 -2.23 -10.90 -24.13
C LEU A 139 -0.70 -10.97 -24.27
N ALA A 140 -0.17 -10.82 -25.48
CA ALA A 140 1.27 -10.76 -25.75
C ALA A 140 1.85 -9.38 -25.37
N ALA A 141 1.17 -8.28 -25.68
CA ALA A 141 1.54 -6.94 -25.23
C ALA A 141 1.51 -6.82 -23.70
N ALA A 142 0.48 -7.37 -23.04
CA ALA A 142 0.40 -7.44 -21.57
C ALA A 142 1.48 -8.34 -20.93
N LYS A 143 2.11 -9.24 -21.70
CA LYS A 143 3.26 -10.06 -21.25
C LYS A 143 4.62 -9.37 -21.52
N SER A 144 4.65 -8.38 -22.39
CA SER A 144 5.86 -7.61 -22.74
C SER A 144 5.99 -6.32 -21.94
N SER A 145 4.89 -5.78 -21.40
CA SER A 145 4.95 -4.60 -20.54
C SER A 145 5.49 -4.97 -19.16
N THR A 146 6.41 -4.15 -18.67
CA THR A 146 6.78 -4.21 -17.25
C THR A 146 5.71 -3.47 -16.47
N ALA A 147 5.06 -4.12 -15.51
CA ALA A 147 4.07 -3.44 -14.68
C ALA A 147 4.74 -2.30 -13.87
N ILE A 148 4.02 -1.21 -13.64
CA ILE A 148 4.52 -0.03 -12.89
C ILE A 148 5.14 -0.41 -11.54
N ASP A 149 4.60 -1.44 -10.89
CA ASP A 149 5.06 -1.98 -9.60
C ASP A 149 6.56 -2.32 -9.59
N SER A 150 7.12 -2.63 -10.76
CA SER A 150 8.50 -3.06 -10.94
C SER A 150 9.50 -1.92 -11.07
N VAL A 151 9.04 -0.70 -11.30
CA VAL A 151 9.90 0.45 -11.62
C VAL A 151 9.64 1.66 -10.72
N LEU A 152 8.43 1.76 -10.17
CA LEU A 152 8.05 2.87 -9.30
C LEU A 152 8.59 2.62 -7.89
N GLU A 153 9.36 3.57 -7.36
CA GLU A 153 9.85 3.57 -5.98
C GLU A 153 8.88 4.34 -5.07
N ILE A 154 8.48 3.73 -3.95
CA ILE A 154 7.73 4.35 -2.86
C ILE A 154 8.70 4.70 -1.73
N GLN A 155 8.47 5.85 -1.10
CA GLN A 155 9.23 6.37 0.02
C GLN A 155 8.38 6.28 1.28
N VAL A 156 8.74 5.39 2.19
CA VAL A 156 8.01 5.11 3.43
C VAL A 156 8.82 5.62 4.62
N ALA A 157 8.28 6.55 5.41
CA ALA A 157 8.91 6.88 6.68
C ALA A 157 8.74 5.71 7.64
N ILE A 158 9.84 5.20 8.18
CA ILE A 158 9.88 4.05 9.10
C ILE A 158 10.47 4.37 10.48
N ALA A 159 11.03 5.57 10.65
CA ALA A 159 11.29 6.16 11.95
C ALA A 159 11.33 7.67 11.82
N VAL A 160 10.59 8.37 12.69
CA VAL A 160 10.48 9.84 12.69
C VAL A 160 10.88 10.35 14.08
N GLU A 161 11.69 11.42 14.13
CA GLU A 161 12.17 12.03 15.38
C GLU A 161 13.03 11.10 16.27
N ALA A 162 13.73 10.14 15.66
CA ALA A 162 14.54 9.19 16.41
C ALA A 162 15.83 9.86 16.94
N ASN A 163 16.15 9.68 18.22
CA ASN A 163 17.42 10.15 18.79
C ASN A 163 18.59 9.23 18.40
N SER A 164 18.31 7.94 18.29
CA SER A 164 19.23 6.92 17.81
C SER A 164 18.46 5.82 17.07
N LEU A 165 19.13 5.15 16.14
CA LEU A 165 18.52 4.10 15.34
C LEU A 165 19.54 3.00 15.04
N ALA A 166 19.18 1.75 15.32
CA ALA A 166 19.97 0.62 14.85
C ALA A 166 19.76 0.46 13.35
N VAL A 167 20.85 0.35 12.58
CA VAL A 167 20.82 0.12 11.14
C VAL A 167 21.85 -0.92 10.73
N GLY A 168 21.62 -1.62 9.63
CA GLY A 168 22.55 -2.64 9.12
C GLY A 168 22.09 -3.21 7.80
N THR A 169 22.84 -4.15 7.24
CA THR A 169 22.50 -4.82 5.98
C THR A 169 22.68 -6.33 6.11
N SER A 170 21.82 -7.13 5.46
CA SER A 170 21.90 -8.61 5.52
C SER A 170 22.99 -9.16 4.60
N THR A 171 23.32 -8.42 3.55
CA THR A 171 24.46 -8.65 2.66
C THR A 171 25.50 -7.54 2.89
N PRO A 172 26.71 -7.62 2.30
CA PRO A 172 27.56 -6.44 2.22
C PRO A 172 26.77 -5.26 1.67
N GLY A 173 27.06 -4.06 2.13
CA GLY A 173 26.36 -2.85 1.72
C GLY A 173 27.29 -1.69 1.56
N VAL A 174 26.73 -0.56 1.15
CA VAL A 174 27.45 0.70 1.03
C VAL A 174 26.66 1.82 1.68
N ILE A 175 27.39 2.80 2.21
CA ILE A 175 26.85 4.10 2.58
C ILE A 175 27.18 5.06 1.45
N LEU A 176 26.18 5.71 0.88
CA LEU A 176 26.34 6.71 -0.17
C LEU A 176 25.92 8.10 0.32
N ASP A 177 26.52 9.15 -0.23
CA ASP A 177 25.95 10.48 -0.12
C ASP A 177 24.71 10.63 -1.03
N THR A 178 24.06 11.80 -0.98
CA THR A 178 22.87 12.07 -1.80
C THR A 178 23.16 12.20 -3.30
N ASN A 179 24.43 12.25 -3.71
CA ASN A 179 24.87 12.26 -5.11
C ASN A 179 25.24 10.86 -5.61
N GLY A 180 25.14 9.83 -4.77
CA GLY A 180 25.51 8.45 -5.08
C GLY A 180 27.01 8.16 -4.95
N GLN A 181 27.80 9.04 -4.34
CA GLN A 181 29.20 8.75 -4.03
C GLN A 181 29.29 7.80 -2.84
N VAL A 182 29.98 6.68 -3.02
CA VAL A 182 30.26 5.74 -1.92
C VAL A 182 31.17 6.41 -0.89
N LEU A 183 30.66 6.54 0.33
CA LEU A 183 31.39 7.05 1.48
C LEU A 183 32.08 5.92 2.25
N ARG A 184 31.40 4.78 2.43
CA ARG A 184 31.86 3.63 3.23
C ARG A 184 31.26 2.33 2.71
N GLU A 185 31.94 1.23 3.02
CA GLU A 185 31.39 -0.12 2.91
C GLU A 185 30.85 -0.59 4.26
N LEU A 186 29.81 -1.41 4.22
CA LEU A 186 29.16 -2.03 5.37
C LEU A 186 29.32 -3.56 5.27
N PRO A 187 30.04 -4.19 6.21
CA PRO A 187 29.98 -5.62 6.41
C PRO A 187 28.54 -6.15 6.59
N ALA A 188 28.27 -7.31 6.00
CA ALA A 188 27.01 -8.03 6.19
C ALA A 188 26.75 -8.37 7.66
N GLU A 189 25.47 -8.44 8.03
CA GLU A 189 24.98 -8.90 9.34
C GLU A 189 25.60 -8.14 10.53
N SER A 190 26.02 -6.90 10.28
CA SER A 190 26.60 -6.01 11.28
C SER A 190 25.61 -4.91 11.62
N ALA A 191 25.37 -4.73 12.92
CA ALA A 191 24.52 -3.66 13.43
C ALA A 191 25.34 -2.42 13.78
N TYR A 192 24.84 -1.28 13.34
CA TYR A 192 25.41 0.04 13.58
C TYR A 192 24.38 0.91 14.29
N THR A 193 24.83 1.77 15.20
CA THR A 193 23.94 2.74 15.83
C THR A 193 24.14 4.10 15.18
N ALA A 194 23.11 4.56 14.46
CA ALA A 194 23.02 5.92 13.99
C ALA A 194 22.60 6.85 15.13
N GLN A 195 23.26 8.00 15.26
CA GLN A 195 22.93 9.04 16.23
C GLN A 195 23.07 10.41 15.57
N LEU A 196 22.35 11.39 16.10
CA LEU A 196 22.52 12.78 15.74
C LEU A 196 23.88 13.30 16.23
N ASP A 197 24.66 13.92 15.35
CA ASP A 197 25.92 14.61 15.70
C ASP A 197 25.96 16.02 15.10
N GLY A 198 25.48 17.00 15.87
CA GLY A 198 25.33 18.38 15.40
C GLY A 198 24.38 18.45 14.20
N SER A 199 24.91 18.81 13.03
CA SER A 199 24.16 18.82 11.76
C SER A 199 24.31 17.53 10.95
N GLY A 200 25.15 16.60 11.39
CA GLY A 200 25.48 15.36 10.69
C GLY A 200 24.95 14.11 11.40
N ILE A 201 25.34 12.96 10.87
CA ILE A 201 25.00 11.65 11.41
C ILE A 201 26.29 11.01 11.91
N THR A 202 26.28 10.49 13.13
CA THR A 202 27.31 9.52 13.55
C THR A 202 26.77 8.12 13.39
N LEU A 203 27.53 7.27 12.70
CA LEU A 203 27.27 5.85 12.61
C LEU A 203 28.40 5.10 13.31
N ASN A 204 28.16 4.68 14.55
CA ASN A 204 29.21 4.29 15.50
C ASN A 204 30.29 5.40 15.63
N SER A 205 31.49 5.20 15.07
CA SER A 205 32.59 6.16 15.10
C SER A 205 32.75 6.98 13.82
N TRP A 206 31.91 6.75 12.81
CA TRP A 206 32.00 7.45 11.53
C TRP A 206 31.11 8.69 11.52
N GLN A 207 31.70 9.82 11.17
CA GLN A 207 30.96 11.05 10.88
C GLN A 207 30.52 11.06 9.41
N LEU A 208 29.23 11.24 9.20
CA LEU A 208 28.58 11.23 7.91
C LEU A 208 27.83 12.56 7.68
N PRO A 209 27.54 12.92 6.42
CA PRO A 209 26.70 14.06 6.10
C PRO A 209 25.32 14.02 6.76
N SER A 210 24.58 15.12 6.67
CA SER A 210 23.22 15.25 7.22
C SER A 210 22.19 14.33 6.54
N ALA A 211 22.53 13.71 5.41
CA ALA A 211 21.71 12.74 4.70
C ALA A 211 22.62 11.74 3.97
N VAL A 212 22.32 10.45 4.12
CA VAL A 212 23.03 9.34 3.47
C VAL A 212 22.07 8.24 3.07
N TYR A 213 22.40 7.52 2.01
CA TYR A 213 21.77 6.25 1.67
C TYR A 213 22.56 5.09 2.28
N ILE A 214 21.85 4.09 2.79
CA ILE A 214 22.38 2.77 3.15
C ILE A 214 21.73 1.76 2.20
N GLU A 215 22.56 1.10 1.39
CA GLU A 215 22.12 0.20 0.33
C GLU A 215 22.82 -1.16 0.43
N PRO A 216 22.06 -2.27 0.55
CA PRO A 216 22.62 -3.61 0.53
C PRO A 216 22.93 -4.03 -0.90
N THR A 217 23.98 -4.82 -1.10
CA THR A 217 24.29 -5.40 -2.41
C THR A 217 23.41 -6.61 -2.69
N GLU A 218 23.33 -6.99 -3.97
CA GLU A 218 22.70 -8.25 -4.42
C GLU A 218 21.23 -8.44 -3.98
N GLY A 219 20.51 -7.32 -3.79
CA GLY A 219 19.11 -7.36 -3.36
C GLY A 219 18.91 -7.81 -1.92
N GLY A 220 19.93 -7.62 -1.06
CA GLY A 220 19.81 -7.84 0.38
C GLY A 220 18.79 -6.91 1.06
N LEU A 221 18.68 -7.05 2.37
CA LEU A 221 17.75 -6.29 3.21
C LEU A 221 18.51 -5.25 4.03
N VAL A 222 17.83 -4.14 4.34
CA VAL A 222 18.28 -3.15 5.32
C VAL A 222 17.59 -3.41 6.64
N TYR A 223 18.38 -3.50 7.72
CA TYR A 223 17.87 -3.54 9.08
C TYR A 223 17.65 -2.11 9.57
N VAL A 224 16.50 -1.84 10.19
CA VAL A 224 16.19 -0.54 10.80
C VAL A 224 15.39 -0.76 12.07
N GLY A 225 15.92 -0.26 13.19
CA GLY A 225 15.32 -0.42 14.51
C GLY A 225 15.32 -1.89 14.94
N ASP A 226 14.19 -2.56 14.71
CA ASP A 226 13.94 -3.95 15.07
C ASP A 226 13.58 -4.85 13.86
N ARG A 227 13.50 -4.30 12.65
CA ARG A 227 12.94 -4.99 11.47
C ARG A 227 13.85 -4.94 10.24
N TRP A 228 13.64 -5.90 9.35
CA TRP A 228 14.28 -5.96 8.04
C TRP A 228 13.37 -5.42 6.93
N TYR A 229 13.92 -4.62 6.03
CA TYR A 229 13.22 -3.97 4.92
C TYR A 229 13.91 -4.26 3.59
N ARG A 230 13.12 -4.35 2.52
CA ARG A 230 13.63 -4.41 1.14
C ARG A 230 14.07 -3.03 0.66
N GLY A 231 14.84 -2.98 -0.42
CA GLY A 231 15.28 -1.74 -1.03
C GLY A 231 16.43 -1.10 -0.26
N ARG A 232 16.44 0.24 -0.20
CA ARG A 232 17.49 1.03 0.44
C ARG A 232 16.90 1.98 1.49
N LEU A 233 17.76 2.50 2.35
CA LEU A 233 17.37 3.41 3.41
C LEU A 233 18.00 4.78 3.17
N LEU A 234 17.17 5.82 3.14
CA LEU A 234 17.63 7.18 3.36
C LEU A 234 17.59 7.46 4.86
N LEU A 235 18.74 7.80 5.43
CA LEU A 235 18.85 8.28 6.80
C LEU A 235 19.23 9.75 6.77
N MET A 236 18.45 10.62 7.41
CA MET A 236 18.70 12.06 7.40
C MET A 236 18.44 12.72 8.75
N VAL A 237 19.11 13.85 8.97
CA VAL A 237 18.92 14.74 10.11
C VAL A 237 17.78 15.71 9.82
N ARG A 238 16.85 15.82 10.76
CA ARG A 238 15.80 16.84 10.81
C ARG A 238 15.90 17.62 12.13
N PRO A 239 15.29 18.83 12.22
CA PRO A 239 15.27 19.59 13.47
C PRO A 239 14.70 18.81 14.66
N SER A 240 13.80 17.85 14.42
CA SER A 240 13.19 17.01 15.45
C SER A 240 13.95 15.70 15.76
N GLY A 241 15.01 15.37 15.01
CA GLY A 241 15.79 14.14 15.21
C GLY A 241 16.15 13.46 13.89
N LEU A 242 16.52 12.19 13.96
CA LEU A 242 16.76 11.37 12.78
C LEU A 242 15.42 10.99 12.13
N LEU A 243 15.41 11.04 10.80
CA LEU A 243 14.36 10.53 9.94
C LEU A 243 14.94 9.38 9.10
N ALA A 244 14.28 8.23 9.16
CA ALA A 244 14.58 7.06 8.34
C ALA A 244 13.46 6.86 7.32
N VAL A 245 13.80 6.92 6.04
CA VAL A 245 12.86 6.70 4.93
C VAL A 245 13.33 5.50 4.14
N ASN A 246 12.51 4.46 4.07
CA ASN A 246 12.75 3.33 3.21
C ASN A 246 12.32 3.65 1.78
N HIS A 247 13.26 3.51 0.85
CA HIS A 247 13.08 3.63 -0.58
C HIS A 247 12.98 2.22 -1.16
N VAL A 248 11.79 1.85 -1.63
CA VAL A 248 11.46 0.48 -2.00
C VAL A 248 10.59 0.45 -3.25
N LEU A 249 10.78 -0.55 -4.13
CA LEU A 249 9.90 -0.73 -5.28
C LEU A 249 8.47 -0.99 -4.81
N LEU A 250 7.48 -0.44 -5.52
CA LEU A 250 6.06 -0.57 -5.19
C LEU A 250 5.65 -2.05 -5.06
N ARG A 251 6.18 -2.94 -5.90
CA ARG A 251 5.93 -4.39 -5.77
C ARG A 251 6.35 -4.94 -4.42
N ASP A 252 7.56 -4.60 -3.99
CA ASP A 252 8.17 -5.11 -2.76
C ASP A 252 7.49 -4.50 -1.53
N TYR A 253 7.10 -3.22 -1.60
CA TYR A 253 6.23 -2.60 -0.61
C TYR A 253 4.91 -3.37 -0.44
N LEU A 254 4.24 -3.71 -1.55
CA LEU A 254 2.96 -4.42 -1.51
C LEU A 254 3.07 -5.85 -0.96
N TYR A 255 4.20 -6.52 -1.16
CA TYR A 255 4.42 -7.83 -0.53
C TYR A 255 4.34 -7.78 0.99
N SER A 256 4.94 -6.73 1.58
CA SER A 256 4.91 -6.46 3.01
C SER A 256 3.50 -6.05 3.47
N VAL A 257 2.90 -5.04 2.82
CA VAL A 257 1.59 -4.51 3.23
C VAL A 257 0.52 -5.59 3.18
N VAL A 258 0.42 -6.35 2.10
CA VAL A 258 -0.62 -7.39 2.00
C VAL A 258 -0.45 -8.46 3.08
N GLY A 259 0.79 -8.83 3.42
CA GLY A 259 1.06 -9.81 4.48
C GLY A 259 0.86 -9.27 5.89
N ALA A 260 1.00 -7.96 6.08
CA ALA A 260 0.77 -7.30 7.37
C ALA A 260 -0.71 -7.03 7.63
N GLU A 261 -1.48 -6.74 6.58
CA GLU A 261 -2.89 -6.36 6.66
C GLU A 261 -3.83 -7.56 6.77
N VAL A 262 -3.55 -8.65 6.06
CA VAL A 262 -4.44 -9.82 6.01
C VAL A 262 -3.65 -11.13 6.09
N SER A 263 -4.30 -12.19 6.57
CA SER A 263 -3.63 -13.49 6.69
C SER A 263 -3.31 -14.08 5.32
N PRO A 264 -2.07 -14.55 5.07
CA PRO A 264 -1.72 -15.24 3.84
C PRO A 264 -2.56 -16.51 3.56
N SER A 265 -3.22 -17.08 4.57
CA SER A 265 -4.09 -18.24 4.42
C SER A 265 -5.45 -17.92 3.79
N TRP A 266 -5.84 -16.65 3.69
CA TRP A 266 -7.12 -16.24 3.12
C TRP A 266 -7.26 -16.67 1.65
N PRO A 267 -8.50 -16.81 1.14
CA PRO A 267 -8.74 -17.10 -0.27
C PRO A 267 -8.02 -16.12 -1.18
N MET A 268 -7.51 -16.60 -2.32
CA MET A 268 -6.69 -15.79 -3.23
C MET A 268 -7.46 -14.57 -3.76
N ALA A 269 -8.78 -14.65 -3.91
CA ALA A 269 -9.61 -13.51 -4.30
C ALA A 269 -9.54 -12.36 -3.26
N ALA A 270 -9.57 -12.67 -1.96
CA ALA A 270 -9.43 -11.65 -0.91
C ALA A 270 -8.01 -11.05 -0.90
N LEU A 271 -6.97 -11.88 -1.05
CA LEU A 271 -5.58 -11.38 -1.13
C LEU A 271 -5.37 -10.45 -2.34
N LYS A 272 -5.96 -10.77 -3.50
CA LYS A 272 -5.91 -9.94 -4.70
C LYS A 272 -6.67 -8.63 -4.53
N ALA A 273 -7.86 -8.68 -3.91
CA ALA A 273 -8.61 -7.47 -3.59
C ALA A 273 -7.80 -6.55 -2.66
N GLN A 274 -7.17 -7.11 -1.62
CA GLN A 274 -6.26 -6.36 -0.74
C GLN A 274 -5.07 -5.80 -1.50
N ALA A 275 -4.42 -6.55 -2.40
CA ALA A 275 -3.28 -6.07 -3.17
C ALA A 275 -3.64 -4.86 -4.06
N ILE A 276 -4.78 -4.89 -4.73
CA ILE A 276 -5.25 -3.80 -5.60
C ILE A 276 -5.63 -2.56 -4.77
N ALA A 277 -6.31 -2.74 -3.64
CA ALA A 277 -6.61 -1.64 -2.73
C ALA A 277 -5.31 -1.05 -2.14
N ALA A 278 -4.38 -1.89 -1.67
CA ALA A 278 -3.09 -1.42 -1.17
C ALA A 278 -2.32 -0.59 -2.22
N ARG A 279 -2.31 -1.06 -3.48
CA ARG A 279 -1.68 -0.36 -4.60
C ARG A 279 -2.32 0.99 -4.89
N SER A 280 -3.65 1.05 -4.95
CA SER A 280 -4.37 2.28 -5.26
C SER A 280 -4.17 3.35 -4.19
N TYR A 281 -4.10 2.95 -2.91
CA TYR A 281 -3.72 3.83 -1.82
C TYR A 281 -2.27 4.32 -1.95
N ALA A 282 -1.30 3.42 -2.13
CA ALA A 282 0.11 3.79 -2.28
C ALA A 282 0.35 4.76 -3.46
N LEU A 283 -0.31 4.52 -4.59
CA LEU A 283 -0.26 5.42 -5.74
C LEU A 283 -0.87 6.80 -5.46
N THR A 284 -1.93 6.87 -4.64
CA THR A 284 -2.50 8.16 -4.22
C THR A 284 -1.45 8.99 -3.49
N TYR A 285 -0.71 8.39 -2.56
CA TYR A 285 0.34 9.07 -1.79
C TYR A 285 1.64 9.29 -2.58
N TYR A 286 1.90 8.51 -3.63
CA TYR A 286 2.96 8.83 -4.58
C TYR A 286 2.70 10.18 -5.29
N PHE A 287 1.47 10.42 -5.76
CA PHE A 287 1.11 11.67 -6.44
C PHE A 287 0.73 12.81 -5.48
N LYS A 288 0.39 12.50 -4.23
CA LYS A 288 0.08 13.45 -3.16
C LYS A 288 0.84 13.06 -1.89
N PRO A 289 2.15 13.30 -1.84
CA PRO A 289 2.98 12.91 -0.70
C PRO A 289 2.47 13.48 0.62
N ALA A 290 2.60 12.69 1.69
CA ALA A 290 2.30 13.14 3.05
C ALA A 290 3.20 14.33 3.45
N THR A 291 4.47 14.32 3.01
CA THR A 291 5.43 15.39 3.24
C THR A 291 6.36 15.55 2.03
N ASP A 292 7.20 16.59 2.04
CA ASP A 292 8.26 16.75 1.03
C ASP A 292 9.39 15.70 1.12
N PHE A 293 9.39 14.86 2.17
CA PHE A 293 10.48 13.91 2.46
C PHE A 293 10.11 12.44 2.23
N TYR A 294 8.83 12.12 2.19
CA TYR A 294 8.34 10.75 2.01
C TYR A 294 6.90 10.77 1.50
N HIS A 295 6.52 9.73 0.78
CA HIS A 295 5.17 9.59 0.23
C HIS A 295 4.17 9.20 1.33
N ILE A 296 4.53 8.23 2.17
CA ILE A 296 3.63 7.60 3.14
C ILE A 296 4.36 7.34 4.48
N GLY A 297 3.66 7.45 5.62
CA GLY A 297 4.18 7.07 6.93
C GLY A 297 3.92 5.59 7.26
N ASP A 298 4.45 5.13 8.40
CA ASP A 298 4.21 3.78 8.95
C ASP A 298 3.40 3.77 10.27
N ASP A 299 2.79 4.91 10.62
CA ASP A 299 1.95 5.05 11.81
C ASP A 299 0.49 4.60 11.59
N GLU A 300 -0.34 4.69 12.63
CA GLU A 300 -1.75 4.28 12.63
C GLU A 300 -2.63 5.03 11.61
N GLN A 301 -2.15 6.12 11.01
CA GLN A 301 -2.88 6.89 10.00
C GLN A 301 -2.69 6.31 8.59
N TYR A 302 -1.74 5.39 8.40
CA TYR A 302 -1.39 4.80 7.12
C TYR A 302 -1.56 3.28 7.13
N GLN A 303 -1.19 2.65 6.02
CA GLN A 303 -1.21 1.20 5.88
C GLN A 303 -0.10 0.57 6.70
N VAL A 304 -0.34 -0.64 7.19
CA VAL A 304 0.67 -1.35 7.99
C VAL A 304 1.81 -1.81 7.08
N TYR A 305 2.99 -1.22 7.25
CA TYR A 305 4.22 -1.63 6.59
C TYR A 305 5.15 -2.31 7.58
N ALA A 306 5.25 -3.64 7.52
CA ALA A 306 5.94 -4.47 8.52
C ALA A 306 7.31 -4.99 8.06
N GLY A 307 7.85 -4.44 6.98
CA GLY A 307 9.08 -4.94 6.35
C GLY A 307 8.91 -6.38 5.82
N ALA A 308 10.02 -7.12 5.72
CA ALA A 308 10.08 -8.44 5.11
C ALA A 308 9.47 -9.57 5.97
N GLU A 309 9.20 -9.32 7.26
CA GLU A 309 8.80 -10.37 8.20
C GLU A 309 7.40 -10.95 7.95
N LYS A 310 6.50 -10.14 7.39
CA LYS A 310 5.11 -10.55 7.14
C LYS A 310 4.87 -11.08 5.73
N GLU A 311 5.91 -11.11 4.91
CA GLU A 311 5.82 -11.57 3.53
C GLU A 311 5.56 -13.09 3.46
N ALA A 312 4.82 -13.52 2.44
CA ALA A 312 4.59 -14.93 2.18
C ALA A 312 4.40 -15.20 0.68
N ASN A 313 4.70 -16.42 0.23
CA ASN A 313 4.55 -16.78 -1.19
C ASN A 313 3.16 -16.49 -1.77
N ARG A 314 2.11 -16.60 -0.95
CA ARG A 314 0.73 -16.27 -1.37
C ARG A 314 0.49 -14.77 -1.51
N THR A 315 1.16 -13.93 -0.70
CA THR A 315 1.09 -12.47 -0.86
C THR A 315 1.85 -12.05 -2.11
N TYR A 316 3.00 -12.68 -2.38
CA TYR A 316 3.72 -12.48 -3.66
C TYR A 316 2.85 -12.82 -4.86
N GLN A 317 2.18 -13.98 -4.81
CA GLN A 317 1.28 -14.43 -5.87
C GLN A 317 0.15 -13.42 -6.11
N ALA A 318 -0.53 -12.97 -5.06
CA ALA A 318 -1.64 -12.01 -5.18
C ALA A 318 -1.19 -10.67 -5.78
N VAL A 319 -0.05 -10.14 -5.31
CA VAL A 319 0.52 -8.88 -5.81
C VAL A 319 0.94 -9.01 -7.27
N ASN A 320 1.63 -10.09 -7.65
CA ASN A 320 2.11 -10.30 -9.01
C ASN A 320 0.99 -10.59 -10.00
N GLU A 321 -0.02 -11.37 -9.63
CA GLU A 321 -1.17 -11.66 -10.50
C GLU A 321 -2.10 -10.45 -10.69
N THR A 322 -1.92 -9.39 -9.90
CA THR A 322 -2.65 -8.12 -10.01
C THR A 322 -1.73 -6.94 -10.34
N ALA A 323 -0.53 -7.22 -10.87
CA ALA A 323 0.49 -6.21 -11.10
C ALA A 323 -0.04 -5.05 -11.96
N GLY A 324 0.18 -3.83 -11.48
CA GLY A 324 -0.28 -2.60 -12.10
C GLY A 324 -1.78 -2.32 -12.02
N GLU A 325 -2.63 -3.24 -11.49
CA GLU A 325 -4.06 -3.00 -11.33
C GLU A 325 -4.37 -2.13 -10.10
N PHE A 326 -5.18 -1.09 -10.30
CA PHE A 326 -5.61 -0.15 -9.27
C PHE A 326 -7.08 0.23 -9.45
N ILE A 327 -7.68 0.81 -8.40
CA ILE A 327 -9.09 1.23 -8.39
C ILE A 327 -9.18 2.60 -9.06
N SER A 328 -10.04 2.73 -10.07
CA SER A 328 -10.16 3.93 -10.88
C SER A 328 -11.57 4.46 -10.98
N TYR A 329 -11.68 5.79 -10.96
CA TYR A 329 -12.91 6.52 -11.24
C TYR A 329 -12.63 7.62 -12.26
N ARG A 330 -13.31 7.56 -13.42
CA ARG A 330 -13.14 8.53 -14.52
C ARG A 330 -11.66 8.74 -14.94
N GLY A 331 -10.87 7.67 -14.93
CA GLY A 331 -9.46 7.69 -15.29
C GLY A 331 -8.51 8.18 -14.17
N GLY A 332 -9.04 8.67 -13.04
CA GLY A 332 -8.26 9.00 -11.86
C GLY A 332 -8.02 7.77 -10.98
N ILE A 333 -6.98 7.84 -10.14
CA ILE A 333 -6.71 6.88 -9.06
C ILE A 333 -7.66 7.17 -7.91
N VAL A 334 -8.28 6.12 -7.36
CA VAL A 334 -9.14 6.21 -6.18
C VAL A 334 -8.31 5.94 -4.94
N GLU A 335 -8.39 6.85 -3.95
CA GLU A 335 -7.89 6.59 -2.61
C GLU A 335 -8.74 5.50 -1.96
N SER A 336 -8.22 4.28 -1.97
CA SER A 336 -8.95 3.09 -1.54
C SER A 336 -8.72 2.83 -0.05
N LEU A 337 -9.58 3.43 0.77
CA LEU A 337 -9.62 3.20 2.21
C LEU A 337 -10.08 1.76 2.50
N TYR A 338 -9.53 1.14 3.54
CA TYR A 338 -9.95 -0.17 4.03
C TYR A 338 -9.69 -0.28 5.53
N ALA A 339 -10.41 -1.19 6.20
CA ALA A 339 -10.19 -1.48 7.61
C ALA A 339 -10.56 -2.92 7.96
N ALA A 340 -10.19 -3.37 9.16
CA ALA A 340 -10.37 -4.76 9.59
C ALA A 340 -11.83 -5.25 9.52
N SER A 341 -12.79 -4.43 9.92
CA SER A 341 -14.22 -4.77 9.92
C SER A 341 -15.09 -3.63 9.39
N ASP A 342 -16.33 -3.96 9.04
CA ASP A 342 -17.33 -2.99 8.55
C ASP A 342 -17.61 -1.88 9.57
N ASP A 343 -17.67 -2.22 10.87
CA ASP A 343 -17.85 -1.23 11.94
C ASP A 343 -16.71 -0.20 11.95
N ILE A 344 -15.46 -0.64 11.76
CA ILE A 344 -14.31 0.26 11.69
C ILE A 344 -14.35 1.10 10.41
N VAL A 345 -14.78 0.55 9.28
CA VAL A 345 -14.97 1.33 8.04
C VAL A 345 -16.03 2.43 8.24
N ILE A 346 -17.11 2.13 8.96
CA ILE A 346 -18.15 3.11 9.30
C ILE A 346 -17.57 4.21 10.18
N ASP A 347 -16.91 3.84 11.27
CA ASP A 347 -16.43 4.78 12.28
C ASP A 347 -15.24 5.63 11.76
N ALA A 348 -14.27 5.01 11.09
CA ALA A 348 -13.04 5.68 10.65
C ALA A 348 -13.19 6.39 9.29
N HIS A 349 -14.05 5.89 8.41
CA HIS A 349 -14.12 6.37 7.02
C HIS A 349 -15.53 6.80 6.59
N GLY A 350 -16.49 6.84 7.51
CA GLY A 350 -17.87 7.21 7.21
C GLY A 350 -18.54 6.22 6.26
N GLY A 351 -18.17 4.94 6.35
CA GLY A 351 -18.71 3.85 5.53
C GLY A 351 -18.10 3.75 4.14
N ARG A 352 -17.02 4.49 3.85
CA ARG A 352 -16.30 4.43 2.58
C ARG A 352 -15.06 3.57 2.70
N GLY A 353 -15.01 2.48 1.94
CA GLY A 353 -13.83 1.61 1.91
C GLY A 353 -14.18 0.15 2.05
N MET A 354 -13.15 -0.68 1.98
CA MET A 354 -13.28 -2.13 2.05
C MET A 354 -13.16 -2.66 3.48
N SER A 355 -14.12 -3.47 3.92
CA SER A 355 -13.98 -4.31 5.12
C SER A 355 -13.13 -5.54 4.76
N GLN A 356 -12.01 -5.74 5.45
CA GLN A 356 -11.12 -6.88 5.20
C GLN A 356 -11.80 -8.20 5.55
N LEU A 357 -12.48 -8.28 6.70
CA LEU A 357 -13.27 -9.45 7.09
C LEU A 357 -14.47 -9.69 6.16
N GLY A 358 -15.11 -8.63 5.68
CA GLY A 358 -16.18 -8.78 4.71
C GLY A 358 -15.68 -9.22 3.33
N ALA A 359 -14.51 -8.75 2.88
CA ALA A 359 -13.83 -9.23 1.68
C ALA A 359 -13.44 -10.72 1.80
N LEU A 360 -12.97 -11.16 2.97
CA LEU A 360 -12.75 -12.58 3.28
C LEU A 360 -14.05 -13.37 3.09
N LYS A 361 -15.14 -12.94 3.73
CA LYS A 361 -16.43 -13.62 3.66
C LYS A 361 -16.94 -13.74 2.22
N LEU A 362 -16.90 -12.66 1.44
CA LEU A 362 -17.29 -12.69 0.02
C LEU A 362 -16.42 -13.67 -0.77
N ALA A 363 -15.12 -13.72 -0.51
CA ALA A 363 -14.23 -14.67 -1.17
C ALA A 363 -14.54 -16.13 -0.78
N GLU A 364 -14.92 -16.40 0.47
CA GLU A 364 -15.39 -17.72 0.94
C GLU A 364 -16.72 -18.12 0.30
N GLU A 365 -17.58 -17.14 -0.02
CA GLU A 365 -18.82 -17.33 -0.78
C GLU A 365 -18.59 -17.50 -2.30
N GLY A 366 -17.34 -17.45 -2.75
CA GLY A 366 -16.95 -17.71 -4.14
C GLY A 366 -16.88 -16.47 -5.04
N TYR A 367 -16.95 -15.26 -4.46
CA TYR A 367 -16.76 -14.03 -5.22
C TYR A 367 -15.31 -13.91 -5.68
N ASP A 368 -15.10 -13.43 -6.91
CA ASP A 368 -13.78 -13.03 -7.37
C ASP A 368 -13.37 -11.64 -6.84
N TYR A 369 -12.09 -11.29 -6.99
CA TYR A 369 -11.57 -10.02 -6.47
C TYR A 369 -12.21 -8.79 -7.13
N ARG A 370 -12.68 -8.88 -8.38
CA ARG A 370 -13.34 -7.77 -9.08
C ARG A 370 -14.72 -7.53 -8.51
N GLN A 371 -15.45 -8.60 -8.21
CA GLN A 371 -16.76 -8.52 -7.55
C GLN A 371 -16.62 -8.01 -6.12
N ILE A 372 -15.62 -8.48 -5.36
CA ILE A 372 -15.32 -7.97 -4.01
C ILE A 372 -15.06 -6.46 -4.05
N LEU A 373 -14.16 -6.01 -4.91
CA LEU A 373 -13.84 -4.58 -5.05
C LEU A 373 -15.05 -3.77 -5.54
N GLY A 374 -15.85 -4.32 -6.46
CA GLY A 374 -17.07 -3.68 -6.95
C GLY A 374 -18.14 -3.47 -5.86
N THR A 375 -18.19 -4.35 -4.86
CA THR A 375 -19.06 -4.20 -3.68
C THR A 375 -18.64 -3.03 -2.79
N TYR A 376 -17.34 -2.88 -2.53
CA TYR A 376 -16.83 -1.89 -1.58
C TYR A 376 -16.52 -0.52 -2.19
N TYR A 377 -16.29 -0.47 -3.51
CA TYR A 377 -15.98 0.75 -4.24
C TYR A 377 -16.99 0.97 -5.38
N PRO A 378 -18.29 1.18 -5.06
CA PRO A 378 -19.34 1.27 -6.06
C PRO A 378 -19.12 2.44 -7.02
N GLY A 379 -19.44 2.23 -8.29
CA GLY A 379 -19.26 3.25 -9.34
C GLY A 379 -17.81 3.42 -9.82
N THR A 380 -16.86 2.65 -9.27
CA THR A 380 -15.48 2.57 -9.75
C THR A 380 -15.28 1.38 -10.71
N GLY A 381 -14.12 1.34 -11.36
CA GLY A 381 -13.65 0.18 -12.13
C GLY A 381 -12.19 -0.12 -11.80
N LEU A 382 -11.63 -1.13 -12.46
CA LEU A 382 -10.19 -1.39 -12.40
C LEU A 382 -9.51 -0.83 -13.65
N ALA A 383 -8.43 -0.10 -13.44
CA ALA A 383 -7.51 0.31 -14.49
C ALA A 383 -6.14 -0.32 -14.24
N ARG A 384 -5.27 -0.27 -15.24
CA ARG A 384 -3.91 -0.80 -15.15
C ARG A 384 -2.89 0.23 -15.66
N ILE A 385 -1.78 0.38 -14.96
CA ILE A 385 -0.62 1.13 -15.43
C ILE A 385 0.42 0.14 -15.93
N GLU A 386 0.78 0.28 -17.19
CA GLU A 386 1.83 -0.48 -17.88
C GLU A 386 2.97 0.46 -18.23
N VAL A 387 4.21 -0.04 -18.21
CA VAL A 387 5.38 0.70 -18.67
C VAL A 387 5.66 0.25 -20.10
N ASP A 388 5.61 1.21 -21.03
CA ASP A 388 6.01 0.98 -22.41
C ASP A 388 7.51 0.64 -22.41
N GLN A 389 7.88 -0.45 -23.10
CA GLN A 389 9.28 -0.73 -23.38
C GLN A 389 9.65 0.01 -24.66
N GLU A 390 10.56 0.99 -24.56
CA GLU A 390 11.14 1.71 -25.71
C GLU A 390 11.94 0.80 -26.64
#